data_AF-A0A378SIS6-F1
#
_entry.id   AF-A0A378SIS6-F1
#
_cell.length_a   1.000
_cell.length_b   1.000
_cell.length_c   1.000
_cell.angle_alpha   90.00
_cell.angle_beta   90.00
_cell.angle_gamma   90.00
#
_symmetry.space_group_name_H-M   'P 1'
#
loop_
_entity.id
_entity.type
_entity.pdbx_description
1 polymer ?
#
loop_
_entity_poly.entity_id
_entity_poly.type
_entity_poly.pdbx_seq_one_letter_code
_entity_poly.pdbx_strand_id
1 'polypeptide(L)' 'MRVSVVDGLTYRVLWSPECLLYRGLCDCEPALSWQADTEDEALDGIRRQVRGRAPSHPNPPEPPLG' A
#
# COMPACT_ATOMS: atom_id res chain seq x y z
N MET A 1 12.54 4.74 5.29
CA MET A 1 11.36 4.48 4.43
C MET A 1 11.79 3.63 3.24
N ARG A 2 10.90 2.72 2.80
CA ARG A 2 11.03 1.91 1.59
C ARG A 2 9.84 2.14 0.69
N VAL A 3 10.08 2.08 -0.62
CA VAL A 3 9.05 2.17 -1.66
C VAL A 3 9.08 0.88 -2.48
N SER A 4 7.92 0.37 -2.86
CA SER A 4 7.79 -0.77 -3.74
C SER A 4 6.57 -0.59 -4.65
N VAL A 5 6.67 -1.06 -5.89
CA VAL A 5 5.57 -1.07 -6.85
C VAL A 5 5.21 -2.51 -7.17
N VAL A 6 3.94 -2.86 -7.03
CA VAL A 6 3.39 -4.20 -7.37
C VAL A 6 2.02 -4.00 -7.99
N ASP A 7 1.75 -4.69 -9.10
CA ASP A 7 0.47 -4.60 -9.82
C ASP A 7 0.08 -3.14 -10.19
N GLY A 8 1.06 -2.29 -10.46
CA GLY A 8 0.87 -0.86 -10.77
C GLY A 8 0.56 0.04 -9.56
N LEU A 9 0.50 -0.54 -8.35
CA LEU A 9 0.23 0.18 -7.11
C LEU A 9 1.52 0.50 -6.36
N THR A 10 1.63 1.74 -5.88
CA THR A 10 2.76 2.20 -5.06
C THR A 10 2.48 1.94 -3.58
N TYR A 11 3.39 1.20 -2.95
CA TYR A 11 3.40 0.92 -1.52
C TYR A 11 4.60 1.58 -0.85
N ARG A 12 4.39 2.04 0.38
CA ARG A 12 5.45 2.62 1.20
C ARG A 12 5.47 1.96 2.57
N VAL A 13 6.67 1.68 3.07
CA VAL A 13 6.87 1.35 4.48
C VAL A 13 7.59 2.49 5.16
N LEU A 14 6.93 3.08 6.16
CA LEU A 14 7.51 4.05 7.08
C LEU A 14 7.91 3.32 8.36
N TRP A 15 9.03 3.70 8.95
CA TRP A 15 9.46 3.17 10.23
C TRP A 15 10.00 4.26 11.14
N SER A 16 9.76 4.09 12.44
CA SER A 16 10.40 4.84 13.50
C SER A 16 11.08 3.84 14.43
N PRO A 17 12.41 3.66 14.35
CA PRO A 17 13.13 2.72 15.21
C PRO A 17 12.93 3.04 16.70
N GLU A 18 12.85 4.32 17.03
CA GLU A 18 12.61 4.86 18.37
C GLU A 18 11.24 4.48 18.94
N CYS A 19 10.27 4.21 18.05
CA CYS A 19 8.92 3.78 18.43
C CYS A 19 8.67 2.30 18.17
N LEU A 20 9.70 1.55 17.72
CA LEU A 20 9.60 0.14 17.31
C LEU A 20 8.41 -0.11 16.37
N LEU A 21 8.16 0.81 15.45
CA LEU A 21 6.95 0.87 14.65
C LEU A 21 7.27 0.79 13.16
N TYR A 22 6.72 -0.20 12.47
CA TYR A 22 6.69 -0.27 11.01
C TYR A 22 5.25 -0.13 10.52
N ARG A 23 5.04 0.75 9.54
CA ARG A 23 3.73 1.03 8.97
C ARG A 23 3.76 0.99 7.44
N GLY A 24 3.04 0.04 6.86
CA GLY A 24 2.77 -0.09 5.44
C GLY A 24 1.60 0.81 5.03
N LEU A 25 1.71 1.42 3.85
CA LEU A 25 0.76 2.36 3.24
C LEU A 25 0.61 2.06 1.74
N CYS A 26 -0.55 2.38 1.17
CA CYS A 26 -0.81 2.34 -0.27
C CYS A 26 -1.22 3.73 -0.75
N ASP A 27 -0.58 4.24 -1.81
CA ASP A 27 -0.83 5.60 -2.29
C ASP A 27 -2.19 5.76 -2.98
N CYS A 28 -2.68 4.69 -3.61
CA CYS A 28 -4.00 4.67 -4.24
C CYS A 28 -5.14 4.52 -3.23
N GLU A 29 -4.83 4.05 -2.01
CA GLU A 29 -5.80 3.80 -0.93
C GLU A 29 -5.27 4.41 0.38
N PRO A 30 -5.13 5.75 0.46
CA PRO A 30 -4.44 6.43 1.57
C PRO A 30 -5.13 6.26 2.92
N ALA A 31 -6.38 5.79 2.95
CA ALA A 31 -7.10 5.44 4.18
C ALA A 31 -6.65 4.08 4.77
N LEU A 32 -5.95 3.25 4.01
CA LEU A 32 -5.43 1.96 4.50
C LEU A 32 -4.02 2.10 5.04
N SER A 33 -3.78 1.45 6.17
CA SER A 33 -2.46 1.28 6.72
C SER A 33 -2.37 -0.05 7.46
N TRP A 34 -1.18 -0.64 7.48
CA TRP A 34 -0.89 -1.86 8.23
C TRP A 34 0.31 -1.68 9.13
N GLN A 35 0.18 -1.99 10.41
CA GLN A 35 1.26 -1.94 11.38
C GLN A 35 1.79 -3.34 11.66
N ALA A 36 3.12 -3.48 11.74
CA ALA A 36 3.77 -4.74 12.10
C ALA A 36 5.12 -4.50 12.80
N ASP A 37 5.73 -5.59 13.26
CA ASP A 37 7.01 -5.59 13.99
C ASP A 37 8.21 -5.50 13.05
N THR A 38 8.01 -5.81 11.77
CA THR A 38 9.05 -5.75 10.74
C THR A 38 8.56 -5.03 9.49
N GLU A 39 9.53 -4.56 8.70
CA GLU A 39 9.28 -3.86 7.45
C GLU A 39 8.59 -4.74 6.40
N ASP A 40 9.00 -6.01 6.30
CA ASP A 40 8.44 -6.98 5.36
C ASP A 40 7.00 -7.38 5.76
N GLU A 41 6.72 -7.61 7.05
CA GLU A 41 5.36 -7.87 7.51
C GLU A 41 4.44 -6.68 7.31
N ALA A 42 4.95 -5.46 7.48
CA ALA A 42 4.18 -4.24 7.24
C ALA A 42 3.81 -4.12 5.74
N LEU A 43 4.75 -4.43 4.86
CA LEU A 43 4.55 -4.42 3.41
C LEU A 43 3.57 -5.51 2.95
N ASP A 44 3.72 -6.73 3.46
CA ASP A 44 2.86 -7.85 3.09
C ASP A 44 1.44 -7.68 3.65
N GLY A 45 1.31 -7.12 4.85
CA GLY A 45 0.02 -6.78 5.45
C GLY A 45 -0.77 -5.78 4.61
N ILE A 46 -0.15 -4.64 4.22
CA ILE A 46 -0.85 -3.62 3.42
C ILE A 46 -1.21 -4.15 2.02
N ARG A 47 -0.33 -4.95 1.38
CA ARG A 47 -0.63 -5.57 0.08
C ARG A 47 -1.82 -6.52 0.17
N ARG A 48 -1.87 -7.35 1.21
CA ARG A 48 -2.98 -8.28 1.44
C ARG A 48 -4.29 -7.54 1.70
N GLN A 49 -4.25 -6.48 2.51
CA GLN A 49 -5.42 -5.67 2.81
C GLN A 49 -5.98 -4.99 1.57
N VAL A 50 -5.12 -4.37 0.74
CA VAL A 50 -5.53 -3.76 -0.54
C VAL A 50 -6.10 -4.80 -1.51
N ARG A 51 -5.47 -5.97 -1.64
CA ARG A 51 -5.98 -7.07 -2.49
C ARG A 51 -7.33 -7.59 -2.05
N GLY A 52 -7.54 -7.71 -0.74
CA GLY A 52 -8.85 -8.05 -0.16
C GLY A 52 -9.92 -6.99 -0.36
N ARG A 53 -9.51 -5.76 -0.71
CA ARG A 53 -10.37 -4.61 -0.99
C ARG A 53 -10.54 -4.31 -2.48
N ALA A 54 -9.88 -5.06 -3.37
CA ALA A 54 -9.88 -4.83 -4.82
C ALA A 54 -11.29 -4.39 -5.26
N PRO A 55 -11.42 -3.23 -5.91
CA PRO A 55 -12.70 -2.56 -6.02
C PRO A 55 -13.70 -3.46 -6.72
N SER A 56 -14.97 -3.38 -6.30
CA SER A 56 -16.11 -3.97 -6.99
C SER A 56 -16.35 -3.40 -8.41
N HIS A 57 -15.39 -2.66 -9.00
CA HIS A 57 -15.31 -2.28 -10.40
C HIS A 57 -13.88 -1.86 -10.77
N PRO A 58 -13.30 -2.34 -11.89
CA PRO A 58 -12.15 -1.69 -12.50
C PRO A 58 -12.57 -0.29 -12.98
N ASN A 59 -11.74 0.73 -12.72
CA ASN A 59 -11.93 2.04 -13.35
C ASN A 59 -11.92 1.83 -14.88
N PRO A 60 -12.90 2.36 -15.64
CA PRO A 60 -12.85 2.29 -17.09
C PRO A 60 -11.58 3.01 -17.59
N PRO A 61 -10.99 2.56 -18.72
CA PRO A 61 -9.82 3.23 -19.28
C PRO A 61 -10.15 4.70 -19.52
N GLU A 62 -9.25 5.59 -19.10
CA GLU A 62 -9.40 7.03 -19.32
C GLU A 62 -9.62 7.30 -20.82
N PRO A 63 -10.59 8.17 -21.19
CA PRO A 63 -10.79 8.51 -22.60
C PRO A 63 -9.52 9.17 -23.17
N PRO A 64 -9.19 8.91 -24.45
CA PRO A 64 -8.01 9.53 -25.05
C PRO A 64 -8.15 11.05 -25.01
N LEU A 65 -7.07 11.71 -24.58
CA LEU A 65 -6.94 13.15 -24.68
C LEU A 65 -7.00 13.52 -26.17
N GLY A 66 -8.10 14.15 -26.56
CA GLY A 66 -8.28 14.74 -27.89
C GLY A 66 -7.53 16.05 -28.04
#